data_AF-A0A812ZKL8-F1
#
_entry.id   AF-A0A812ZKL8-F1
#
_cell.length_a   1.000
_cell.length_b   1.000
_cell.length_c   1.000
_cell.angle_alpha   90.00
_cell.angle_beta   90.00
_cell.angle_gamma   90.00
#
_symmetry.space_group_name_H-M   'P 1'
#
loop_
_entity.id
_entity.type
_entity.pdbx_description
1 polymer ?
#
loop_
_entity_poly.entity_id
_entity_poly.type
_entity_poly.pdbx_seq_one_letter_code
_entity_poly.pdbx_strand_id
1 'polypeptide(L)'
;MLSKLHSLQDPSCLLELLGFVSDWFGSLYEDGYVHAGKTWKFLVQGLKGDLVFQAKACSLVRNFARVQKQVQKATSKPLLGLCCWCMAGTSTCGFEDFSRNPAWLTTAAENNPAPWPVPPTILRSIPHMPDAPSFLKVDLFHTLNLGAYKEFAASSLVLLLPYFEGTNNDDRILSLNAHLQVYLKETRQRLHCGKLTLENIGAKTKTIFATGSWNKGEDSVVLMKFLPWAMDIMDTVNAMEKPWRYIDVGARAAGQCMRTLYSAEAFMPKKDAQLAADSGFTFLQAYSKLVEWSMQHNLLLYNLIPKLHFFHHCLVDLMNACAQENLSCVLNPIVNSTPQCEDMALALLLGMERSRVQADVIAYNAAISSCEKAAVWEVALVLLPWLRARELQPDTISFNAAISACQKRREWLWALELIREAEDQHVRLSSVSFNAAISACDSATAWQRAPNLLQAFRMTEMRQDIVSYNAAISACENGSQWRLALQLLHEATCMRMEPDSITYLAVISTSEKVAQWTVVLWLLASAYCARVVLDSSLYNAAAAACSRASEWAPDAPQEEPKVADPRAVEDDSTPNVSFDASLIGAIVLLLPLAAVLAGRFE
;
A
#
# COMPACT_ATOMS: atom_id res chain seq x y z
N MET A 1 17.20 18.50 16.09
CA MET A 1 17.17 17.18 16.77
C MET A 1 16.48 16.10 15.92
N LEU A 2 15.44 16.45 15.15
CA LEU A 2 14.83 15.57 14.12
C LEU A 2 15.77 15.15 12.97
N SER A 3 16.93 15.79 12.81
CA SER A 3 17.92 15.50 11.75
C SER A 3 18.87 14.33 12.04
N LYS A 4 18.76 13.66 13.20
CA LYS A 4 19.63 12.52 13.59
C LYS A 4 18.96 11.14 13.51
N LEU A 5 17.78 11.03 12.89
CA LEU A 5 16.89 9.87 13.02
C LEU A 5 17.05 8.77 11.95
N HIS A 6 18.03 8.85 11.05
CA HIS A 6 18.19 7.86 9.97
C HIS A 6 18.75 6.49 10.40
N SER A 7 19.00 6.23 11.70
CA SER A 7 19.67 5.00 12.15
C SER A 7 19.09 4.35 13.42
N LEU A 8 17.78 4.41 13.67
CA LEU A 8 17.21 3.76 14.85
C LEU A 8 16.95 2.27 14.63
N GLN A 9 17.94 1.46 14.99
CA GLN A 9 17.78 0.03 15.30
C GLN A 9 17.33 -0.22 16.75
N ASP A 10 17.24 0.82 17.59
CA ASP A 10 16.88 0.72 19.01
C ASP A 10 15.44 1.23 19.29
N PRO A 11 14.51 0.36 19.74
CA PRO A 11 13.15 0.72 20.11
C PRO A 11 13.02 1.72 21.29
N SER A 12 14.07 1.90 22.10
CA SER A 12 14.05 2.76 23.29
C SER A 12 13.82 4.24 22.95
N CYS A 13 14.44 4.73 21.88
CA CYS A 13 14.28 6.12 21.40
C CYS A 13 12.85 6.44 20.95
N LEU A 14 12.12 5.46 20.41
CA LEU A 14 10.71 5.65 20.06
C LEU A 14 9.85 5.80 21.32
N LEU A 15 10.13 5.02 22.36
CA LEU A 15 9.41 5.09 23.64
C LEU A 15 9.70 6.40 24.38
N GLU A 16 10.94 6.90 24.37
CA GLU A 16 11.29 8.22 24.90
C GLU A 16 10.60 9.35 24.14
N LEU A 17 10.54 9.27 22.82
CA LEU A 17 9.87 10.26 21.98
C LEU A 17 8.35 10.25 22.22
N LEU A 18 7.74 9.07 22.39
CA LEU A 18 6.33 8.93 22.76
C LEU A 18 6.06 9.45 24.18
N GLY A 19 6.98 9.23 25.14
CA GLY A 19 6.91 9.79 26.48
C GLY A 19 6.94 11.31 26.47
N PHE A 20 7.89 11.91 25.73
CA PHE A 20 7.99 13.36 25.56
C PHE A 20 6.72 13.95 24.94
N VAL A 21 6.19 13.30 23.89
CA VAL A 21 4.94 13.73 23.25
C VAL A 21 3.75 13.61 24.22
N SER A 22 3.71 12.56 25.05
CA SER A 22 2.68 12.37 26.08
C SER A 22 2.71 13.47 27.15
N ASP A 23 3.89 13.79 27.67
CA ASP A 23 4.06 14.85 28.67
C ASP A 23 3.66 16.22 28.11
N TRP A 24 3.95 16.45 26.82
CA TRP A 24 3.56 17.65 26.10
C TRP A 24 2.04 17.76 25.95
N PHE A 25 1.36 16.67 25.60
CA PHE A 25 -0.11 16.63 25.58
C PHE A 25 -0.72 16.80 26.97
N GLY A 26 -0.09 16.27 28.02
CA GLY A 26 -0.49 16.48 29.41
C GLY A 26 -0.46 17.96 29.80
N SER A 27 0.66 18.65 29.55
CA SER A 27 0.79 20.10 29.80
C SER A 27 -0.16 20.92 28.92
N LEU A 28 -0.37 20.55 27.66
CA LEU A 28 -1.34 21.24 26.79
C LEU A 28 -2.80 21.05 27.25
N TYR A 29 -3.12 20.00 28.01
CA TYR A 29 -4.42 19.82 28.63
C TYR A 29 -4.53 20.60 29.96
N GLU A 30 -3.52 20.49 30.81
CA GLU A 30 -3.49 21.08 32.16
C GLU A 30 -3.29 22.60 32.11
N ASP A 31 -2.25 23.05 31.43
CA ASP A 31 -1.83 24.45 31.35
C ASP A 31 -2.46 25.18 30.16
N GLY A 32 -2.58 24.47 29.03
CA GLY A 32 -3.06 25.03 27.77
C GLY A 32 -2.06 25.99 27.11
N TYR A 33 -2.30 26.30 25.84
CA TYR A 33 -1.51 27.23 25.05
C TYR A 33 -2.15 28.63 25.07
N VAL A 34 -1.42 29.63 25.56
CA VAL A 34 -1.92 31.01 25.62
C VAL A 34 -1.57 31.75 24.34
N HIS A 35 -2.59 32.22 23.61
CA HIS A 35 -2.43 33.05 22.43
C HIS A 35 -3.54 34.10 22.34
N ALA A 36 -3.15 35.35 22.08
CA ALA A 36 -4.07 36.49 21.97
C ALA A 36 -5.05 36.64 23.16
N GLY A 37 -4.56 36.42 24.39
CA GLY A 37 -5.37 36.51 25.62
C GLY A 37 -6.37 35.38 25.82
N LYS A 38 -6.32 34.32 24.99
CA LYS A 38 -7.12 33.11 25.11
C LYS A 38 -6.23 31.91 25.44
N THR A 39 -6.70 31.03 26.31
CA THR A 39 -6.03 29.77 26.64
C THR A 39 -6.68 28.63 25.86
N TRP A 40 -5.91 27.98 25.00
CA TRP A 40 -6.33 26.86 24.16
C TRP A 40 -5.90 25.56 24.82
N LYS A 41 -6.86 24.74 25.24
CA LYS A 41 -6.58 23.42 25.84
C LYS A 41 -6.76 22.33 24.82
N PHE A 42 -5.86 21.35 24.84
CA PHE A 42 -5.87 20.23 23.90
C PHE A 42 -6.33 18.96 24.61
N LEU A 43 -7.19 18.19 23.95
CA LEU A 43 -7.73 16.94 24.48
C LEU A 43 -7.63 15.84 23.42
N VAL A 44 -7.08 14.69 23.81
CA VAL A 44 -7.08 13.50 22.97
C VAL A 44 -8.43 12.78 23.11
N GLN A 45 -9.21 12.75 22.03
CA GLN A 45 -10.56 12.16 22.02
C GLN A 45 -10.57 10.65 21.73
N GLY A 46 -9.43 10.07 21.31
CA GLY A 46 -9.30 8.63 21.08
C GLY A 46 -8.00 8.26 20.38
N LEU A 47 -7.64 6.98 20.46
CA LEU A 47 -6.51 6.35 19.80
C LEU A 47 -7.02 5.44 18.67
N LYS A 48 -6.54 5.69 17.44
CA LYS A 48 -6.80 4.83 16.27
C LYS A 48 -5.51 4.19 15.77
N GLY A 49 -5.65 3.10 15.03
CA GLY A 49 -4.54 2.35 14.43
C GLY A 49 -4.83 0.86 14.36
N ASP A 50 -3.86 0.06 13.91
CA ASP A 50 -4.02 -1.39 13.91
C ASP A 50 -4.11 -1.97 15.34
N LEU A 51 -4.71 -3.15 15.47
CA LEU A 51 -4.97 -3.75 16.79
C LEU A 51 -3.65 -4.02 17.55
N VAL A 52 -2.57 -4.32 16.83
CA VAL A 52 -1.24 -4.58 17.42
C VAL A 52 -0.68 -3.31 18.05
N PHE A 53 -0.77 -2.19 17.35
CA PHE A 53 -0.38 -0.88 17.85
C PHE A 53 -1.21 -0.49 19.06
N GLN A 54 -2.53 -0.59 18.99
CA GLN A 54 -3.41 -0.25 20.12
C GLN A 54 -3.08 -1.09 21.37
N ALA A 55 -2.86 -2.40 21.20
CA ALA A 55 -2.49 -3.28 22.29
C ALA A 55 -1.15 -2.90 22.94
N LYS A 56 -0.17 -2.48 22.15
CA LYS A 56 1.14 -2.02 22.65
C LYS A 56 1.05 -0.64 23.30
N ALA A 57 0.44 0.33 22.61
CA ALA A 57 0.33 1.72 23.04
C ALA A 57 -0.44 1.85 24.36
N CYS A 58 -1.50 1.06 24.55
CA CYS A 58 -2.30 1.09 25.77
C CYS A 58 -1.94 -0.02 26.77
N SER A 59 -0.86 -0.78 26.53
CA SER A 59 -0.42 -1.90 27.38
C SER A 59 -1.57 -2.85 27.76
N LEU A 60 -2.40 -3.21 26.78
CA LEU A 60 -3.66 -3.93 27.03
C LEU A 60 -3.39 -5.33 27.58
N VAL A 61 -3.95 -5.60 28.76
CA VAL A 61 -3.87 -6.87 29.48
C VAL A 61 -4.56 -8.00 28.69
N ARG A 62 -5.63 -7.64 27.99
CA ARG A 62 -6.39 -8.49 27.04
C ARG A 62 -6.05 -8.08 25.62
N ASN A 63 -5.59 -9.03 24.80
CA ASN A 63 -5.30 -8.79 23.39
C ASN A 63 -5.32 -10.10 22.59
N PHE A 64 -5.38 -9.95 21.27
CA PHE A 64 -5.50 -11.05 20.30
C PHE A 64 -4.38 -12.10 20.36
N ALA A 65 -3.24 -11.82 20.99
CA ALA A 65 -2.17 -12.81 21.15
C ALA A 65 -2.46 -13.83 22.28
N ARG A 66 -3.48 -13.58 23.12
CA ARG A 66 -3.77 -14.34 24.36
C ARG A 66 -5.03 -15.21 24.27
N VAL A 67 -5.49 -15.51 23.06
CA VAL A 67 -6.66 -16.37 22.80
C VAL A 67 -6.35 -17.84 23.10
N GLN A 68 -7.37 -18.58 23.55
CA GLN A 68 -7.27 -20.03 23.72
C GLN A 68 -7.12 -20.72 22.36
N LYS A 69 -5.92 -21.20 22.05
CA LYS A 69 -5.65 -21.90 20.78
C LYS A 69 -6.01 -23.38 20.80
N GLN A 70 -6.21 -23.98 21.99
CA GLN A 70 -6.54 -25.40 22.16
C GLN A 70 -7.48 -25.60 23.36
N VAL A 71 -8.50 -26.44 23.20
CA VAL A 71 -9.59 -26.67 24.17
C VAL A 71 -9.11 -27.33 25.49
N GLN A 72 -7.95 -28.01 25.50
CA GLN A 72 -7.61 -28.95 26.59
C GLN A 72 -6.23 -28.84 27.23
N LYS A 73 -5.34 -27.93 26.82
CA LYS A 73 -4.08 -27.73 27.56
C LYS A 73 -4.29 -26.69 28.63
N ALA A 74 -4.25 -27.13 29.90
CA ALA A 74 -4.15 -26.25 31.06
C ALA A 74 -2.86 -25.40 30.90
N THR A 75 -3.00 -24.21 30.32
CA THR A 75 -1.92 -23.23 30.31
C THR A 75 -1.80 -22.67 31.72
N SER A 76 -0.58 -22.55 32.24
CA SER A 76 -0.28 -21.99 33.57
C SER A 76 -0.68 -20.52 33.74
N LYS A 77 -1.12 -19.85 32.66
CA LYS A 77 -1.63 -18.47 32.68
C LYS A 77 -3.14 -18.49 32.38
N PRO A 78 -3.96 -17.78 33.16
CA PRO A 78 -5.38 -17.64 32.87
C PRO A 78 -5.54 -16.98 31.49
N LEU A 79 -6.43 -17.53 30.68
CA LEU A 79 -6.78 -16.97 29.38
C LEU A 79 -7.60 -15.71 29.63
N LEU A 80 -6.94 -14.57 29.44
CA LEU A 80 -7.53 -13.25 29.65
C LEU A 80 -8.43 -12.84 28.48
N GLY A 81 -8.79 -13.72 27.55
CA GLY A 81 -9.71 -13.45 26.43
C GLY A 81 -9.18 -12.53 25.31
N LEU A 82 -10.02 -12.33 24.28
CA LEU A 82 -9.67 -11.75 22.97
C LEU A 82 -9.79 -10.23 22.92
N CYS A 83 -10.90 -9.71 23.45
CA CYS A 83 -11.32 -8.33 23.26
C CYS A 83 -10.92 -7.45 24.46
N CYS A 84 -10.54 -6.20 24.17
CA CYS A 84 -10.31 -5.18 25.19
C CYS A 84 -11.59 -4.48 25.65
N TRP A 85 -12.70 -4.64 24.94
CA TRP A 85 -13.98 -4.01 25.29
C TRP A 85 -14.90 -4.94 26.06
N CYS A 86 -14.85 -6.23 25.79
CA CYS A 86 -15.78 -7.19 26.39
C CYS A 86 -15.08 -8.49 26.81
N MET A 87 -15.86 -9.42 27.37
CA MET A 87 -15.36 -10.72 27.80
C MET A 87 -15.24 -11.74 26.67
N ALA A 88 -15.44 -11.37 25.39
CA ALA A 88 -15.30 -12.30 24.27
C ALA A 88 -13.94 -13.02 24.22
N GLY A 89 -13.97 -14.30 23.85
CA GLY A 89 -12.81 -15.20 23.82
C GLY A 89 -12.48 -15.85 25.16
N THR A 90 -13.38 -15.77 26.15
CA THR A 90 -13.32 -16.56 27.39
C THR A 90 -14.18 -17.82 27.27
N SER A 91 -14.10 -18.72 28.26
CA SER A 91 -14.94 -19.92 28.34
C SER A 91 -16.44 -19.62 28.46
N THR A 92 -16.82 -18.41 28.90
CA THR A 92 -18.20 -17.99 29.11
C THR A 92 -18.76 -17.19 27.94
N CYS A 93 -17.91 -16.63 27.07
CA CYS A 93 -18.29 -15.76 25.97
C CYS A 93 -17.49 -16.08 24.70
N GLY A 94 -18.06 -16.90 23.81
CA GLY A 94 -17.51 -17.15 22.48
C GLY A 94 -17.50 -15.87 21.64
N PHE A 95 -16.44 -15.64 20.87
CA PHE A 95 -16.32 -14.49 19.96
C PHE A 95 -16.83 -14.81 18.54
N GLU A 96 -17.04 -16.09 18.27
CA GLU A 96 -17.54 -16.68 17.02
C GLU A 96 -19.04 -16.44 16.79
N ASP A 97 -19.78 -15.98 17.81
CA ASP A 97 -21.18 -15.58 17.69
C ASP A 97 -21.29 -14.18 17.05
N PHE A 98 -21.66 -14.17 15.77
CA PHE A 98 -21.92 -12.98 14.98
C PHE A 98 -23.42 -12.63 14.86
N SER A 99 -24.25 -13.09 15.80
CA SER A 99 -25.64 -12.65 15.91
C SER A 99 -25.73 -11.19 16.37
N ARG A 100 -26.89 -10.55 16.19
CA ARG A 100 -27.11 -9.15 16.64
C ARG A 100 -27.13 -8.99 18.17
N ASN A 101 -27.37 -10.08 18.90
CA ASN A 101 -27.48 -10.10 20.37
C ASN A 101 -26.55 -11.16 20.97
N PRO A 102 -25.23 -11.03 20.79
CA PRO A 102 -24.30 -12.05 21.23
C PRO A 102 -24.07 -11.99 22.74
N ALA A 103 -23.66 -13.11 23.34
CA ALA A 103 -23.45 -13.20 24.78
C ALA A 103 -22.42 -12.20 25.34
N TRP A 104 -21.42 -11.80 24.54
CA TRP A 104 -20.42 -10.83 24.96
C TRP A 104 -20.96 -9.41 25.10
N LEU A 105 -22.11 -9.08 24.51
CA LEU A 105 -22.66 -7.72 24.49
C LEU A 105 -22.95 -7.18 25.90
N THR A 106 -23.43 -8.04 26.79
CA THR A 106 -23.72 -7.69 28.19
C THR A 106 -22.45 -7.41 29.01
N THR A 107 -21.29 -7.85 28.51
CA THR A 107 -19.99 -7.76 29.21
C THR A 107 -19.13 -6.58 28.73
N ALA A 108 -19.62 -5.77 27.77
CA ALA A 108 -18.86 -4.69 27.14
C ALA A 108 -18.47 -3.53 28.10
N ALA A 109 -19.06 -3.48 29.30
CA ALA A 109 -18.73 -2.49 30.32
C ALA A 109 -17.77 -3.01 31.40
N GLU A 110 -17.43 -4.31 31.40
CA GLU A 110 -16.75 -4.96 32.53
C GLU A 110 -15.22 -4.81 32.52
N ASN A 111 -14.59 -4.76 31.33
CA ASN A 111 -13.12 -4.88 31.21
C ASN A 111 -12.34 -3.57 31.24
N ASN A 112 -12.97 -2.47 30.82
CA ASN A 112 -12.36 -1.14 30.77
C ASN A 112 -13.42 -0.16 31.26
N PRO A 113 -13.61 0.00 32.58
CA PRO A 113 -14.46 1.06 33.10
C PRO A 113 -13.88 2.41 32.68
N ALA A 114 -14.75 3.40 32.47
CA ALA A 114 -14.30 4.78 32.25
C ALA A 114 -13.29 5.17 33.36
N PRO A 115 -12.19 5.88 33.05
CA PRO A 115 -11.19 6.20 34.07
C PRO A 115 -11.71 7.26 35.07
N TRP A 116 -12.93 7.77 34.85
CA TRP A 116 -13.64 8.67 35.73
C TRP A 116 -14.99 8.06 36.16
N PRO A 117 -15.37 8.18 37.45
CA PRO A 117 -16.72 7.84 37.91
C PRO A 117 -17.77 8.84 37.42
N VAL A 118 -17.35 10.07 37.10
CA VAL A 118 -18.19 11.16 36.60
C VAL A 118 -17.43 11.88 35.47
N PRO A 119 -17.96 11.97 34.24
CA PRO A 119 -17.25 12.59 33.13
C PRO A 119 -16.97 14.08 33.40
N PRO A 120 -15.74 14.56 33.19
CA PRO A 120 -15.38 15.97 33.25
C PRO A 120 -16.31 16.84 32.41
N THR A 121 -16.61 18.06 32.86
CA THR A 121 -17.58 18.97 32.21
C THR A 121 -17.23 19.26 30.75
N ILE A 122 -15.93 19.32 30.42
CA ILE A 122 -15.46 19.49 29.04
C ILE A 122 -15.83 18.29 28.15
N LEU A 123 -15.79 17.07 28.68
CA LEU A 123 -16.19 15.85 27.95
C LEU A 123 -17.71 15.77 27.77
N ARG A 124 -18.51 16.31 28.71
CA ARG A 124 -19.97 16.38 28.59
C ARG A 124 -20.45 17.30 27.47
N SER A 125 -19.57 18.20 27.02
CA SER A 125 -19.86 19.19 25.97
C SER A 125 -19.53 18.64 24.56
N ILE A 126 -18.91 17.45 24.48
CA ILE A 126 -18.56 16.81 23.22
C ILE A 126 -19.74 15.88 22.81
N PRO A 127 -20.32 16.03 21.61
CA PRO A 127 -21.52 15.29 21.19
C PRO A 127 -21.39 13.76 21.12
N HIS A 128 -20.17 13.23 21.26
CA HIS A 128 -19.90 11.79 21.27
C HIS A 128 -19.27 11.43 22.62
N MET A 129 -19.90 10.50 23.32
CA MET A 129 -19.57 10.15 24.70
C MET A 129 -18.28 9.33 24.79
N PRO A 130 -17.45 9.55 25.83
CA PRO A 130 -16.32 8.70 26.14
C PRO A 130 -16.68 7.75 27.30
N ASP A 131 -17.01 6.50 27.01
CA ASP A 131 -16.67 5.41 27.91
C ASP A 131 -15.23 4.94 27.59
N ALA A 132 -14.51 4.30 28.51
CA ALA A 132 -13.15 3.81 28.23
C ALA A 132 -13.05 2.87 27.00
N PRO A 133 -14.07 2.06 26.67
CA PRO A 133 -14.11 1.32 25.41
C PRO A 133 -14.01 2.23 24.19
N SER A 134 -14.73 3.36 24.18
CA SER A 134 -14.69 4.31 23.07
C SER A 134 -13.34 5.02 22.89
N PHE A 135 -12.41 5.01 23.85
CA PHE A 135 -11.10 5.63 23.64
C PHE A 135 -10.32 4.93 22.52
N LEU A 136 -10.42 3.60 22.46
CA LEU A 136 -9.87 2.82 21.35
C LEU A 136 -10.85 2.88 20.18
N LYS A 137 -10.41 3.39 19.04
CA LYS A 137 -11.25 3.51 17.86
C LYS A 137 -10.93 2.39 16.87
N VAL A 138 -11.96 1.72 16.33
CA VAL A 138 -11.76 0.73 15.26
C VAL A 138 -11.30 1.45 14.00
N ASP A 139 -10.16 1.00 13.48
CA ASP A 139 -9.75 1.33 12.13
C ASP A 139 -10.34 0.31 11.14
N LEU A 140 -11.41 0.70 10.44
CA LEU A 140 -12.11 -0.20 9.51
C LEU A 140 -11.21 -0.62 8.35
N PHE A 141 -10.27 0.22 7.90
CA PHE A 141 -9.36 -0.13 6.82
C PHE A 141 -8.45 -1.31 7.19
N HIS A 142 -7.78 -1.22 8.34
CA HIS A 142 -6.92 -2.30 8.82
C HIS A 142 -7.72 -3.54 9.26
N THR A 143 -8.93 -3.34 9.76
CA THR A 143 -9.82 -4.41 10.24
C THR A 143 -10.42 -5.20 9.08
N LEU A 144 -10.85 -4.52 8.01
CA LEU A 144 -11.53 -5.13 6.88
C LEU A 144 -10.59 -5.33 5.68
N ASN A 145 -10.12 -4.25 5.05
CA ASN A 145 -9.36 -4.31 3.79
C ASN A 145 -8.03 -5.09 3.93
N LEU A 146 -7.26 -4.81 4.99
CA LEU A 146 -6.03 -5.56 5.33
C LEU A 146 -6.28 -6.69 6.35
N GLY A 147 -7.52 -7.10 6.53
CA GLY A 147 -7.93 -8.08 7.53
C GLY A 147 -8.99 -9.03 6.99
N ALA A 148 -10.22 -8.87 7.45
CA ALA A 148 -11.32 -9.80 7.17
C ALA A 148 -11.56 -10.04 5.67
N TYR A 149 -11.52 -8.99 4.84
CA TYR A 149 -11.73 -9.13 3.39
C TYR A 149 -10.58 -9.83 2.70
N LYS A 150 -9.36 -9.61 3.19
CA LYS A 150 -8.17 -10.26 2.67
C LYS A 150 -8.25 -11.78 2.85
N GLU A 151 -8.57 -12.22 4.07
CA GLU A 151 -8.72 -13.65 4.38
C GLU A 151 -9.94 -14.27 3.69
N PHE A 152 -11.06 -13.56 3.65
CA PHE A 152 -12.25 -14.00 2.93
C PHE A 152 -11.95 -14.20 1.44
N ALA A 153 -11.31 -13.22 0.80
CA ALA A 153 -10.96 -13.28 -0.61
C ALA A 153 -10.01 -14.43 -0.90
N ALA A 154 -8.93 -14.56 -0.12
CA ALA A 154 -7.97 -15.64 -0.25
C ALA A 154 -8.64 -17.02 -0.11
N SER A 155 -9.41 -17.24 0.96
CA SER A 155 -10.10 -18.50 1.21
C SER A 155 -11.13 -18.84 0.13
N SER A 156 -11.86 -17.83 -0.37
CA SER A 156 -12.83 -18.00 -1.45
C SER A 156 -12.16 -18.37 -2.76
N LEU A 157 -11.04 -17.73 -3.11
CA LEU A 157 -10.26 -18.06 -4.29
C LEU A 157 -9.71 -19.49 -4.24
N VAL A 158 -9.26 -19.97 -3.07
CA VAL A 158 -8.84 -21.37 -2.91
C VAL A 158 -10.01 -22.34 -3.16
N LEU A 159 -11.22 -22.02 -2.70
CA LEU A 159 -12.39 -22.86 -2.96
C LEU A 159 -12.80 -22.87 -4.42
N LEU A 160 -12.74 -21.71 -5.09
CA LEU A 160 -13.12 -21.59 -6.49
C LEU A 160 -12.05 -22.17 -7.44
N LEU A 161 -10.79 -22.25 -6.99
CA LEU A 161 -9.67 -22.68 -7.84
C LEU A 161 -9.90 -23.99 -8.64
N PRO A 162 -10.51 -25.06 -8.08
CA PRO A 162 -10.77 -26.30 -8.81
C PRO A 162 -11.75 -26.18 -9.97
N TYR A 163 -12.52 -25.09 -10.05
CA TYR A 163 -13.52 -24.85 -11.10
C TYR A 163 -12.97 -24.07 -12.29
N PHE A 164 -11.75 -23.53 -12.17
CA PHE A 164 -11.05 -22.95 -13.30
C PHE A 164 -10.43 -24.05 -14.18
N GLU A 165 -10.27 -23.74 -15.46
CA GLU A 165 -9.73 -24.69 -16.44
C GLU A 165 -8.28 -25.04 -16.11
N GLY A 166 -7.94 -26.34 -16.11
CA GLY A 166 -6.57 -26.78 -15.89
C GLY A 166 -6.44 -28.18 -15.30
N THR A 167 -5.34 -28.86 -15.62
CA THR A 167 -5.07 -30.24 -15.15
C THR A 167 -4.43 -30.26 -13.77
N ASN A 168 -3.66 -29.21 -13.45
CA ASN A 168 -2.97 -29.02 -12.18
C ASN A 168 -3.28 -27.62 -11.59
N ASN A 169 -2.79 -27.34 -10.38
CA ASN A 169 -3.06 -26.06 -9.71
C ASN A 169 -2.41 -24.85 -10.40
N ASP A 170 -1.29 -25.03 -11.10
CA ASP A 170 -0.62 -23.94 -11.81
C ASP A 170 -1.40 -23.54 -13.06
N ASP A 171 -1.91 -24.51 -13.83
CA ASP A 171 -2.82 -24.29 -14.96
C ASP A 171 -4.09 -23.54 -14.52
N ARG A 172 -4.68 -23.96 -13.39
CA ARG A 172 -5.88 -23.35 -12.82
C ARG A 172 -5.63 -21.90 -12.39
N ILE A 173 -4.45 -21.59 -11.87
CA ILE A 173 -4.05 -20.22 -11.54
C ILE A 173 -3.84 -19.37 -12.80
N LEU A 174 -3.33 -19.95 -13.89
CA LEU A 174 -3.24 -19.26 -15.17
C LEU A 174 -4.64 -18.91 -15.70
N SER A 175 -5.57 -19.87 -15.68
CA SER A 175 -6.98 -19.63 -16.04
C SER A 175 -7.63 -18.57 -15.15
N LEU A 176 -7.48 -18.66 -13.82
CA LEU A 176 -7.95 -17.65 -12.87
C LEU A 176 -7.42 -16.24 -13.20
N ASN A 177 -6.11 -16.12 -13.46
CA ASN A 177 -5.50 -14.84 -13.82
C ASN A 177 -6.01 -14.32 -15.17
N ALA A 178 -6.30 -15.19 -16.14
CA ALA A 178 -6.87 -14.77 -17.42
C ALA A 178 -8.26 -14.14 -17.23
N HIS A 179 -9.14 -14.79 -16.46
CA HIS A 179 -10.44 -14.22 -16.09
C HIS A 179 -10.30 -12.91 -15.29
N LEU A 180 -9.35 -12.85 -14.36
CA LEU A 180 -9.06 -11.65 -13.59
C LEU A 180 -8.59 -10.48 -14.49
N GLN A 181 -7.77 -10.73 -15.50
CA GLN A 181 -7.36 -9.69 -16.45
C GLN A 181 -8.54 -9.16 -17.27
N VAL A 182 -9.48 -10.02 -17.68
CA VAL A 182 -10.72 -9.59 -18.32
C VAL A 182 -11.51 -8.67 -17.40
N TYR A 183 -11.74 -9.09 -16.16
CA TYR A 183 -12.44 -8.28 -15.15
C TYR A 183 -11.78 -6.92 -14.91
N LEU A 184 -10.46 -6.88 -14.74
CA LEU A 184 -9.71 -5.64 -14.49
C LEU A 184 -9.81 -4.69 -15.69
N LYS A 185 -9.80 -5.22 -16.91
CA LYS A 185 -9.95 -4.42 -18.14
C LYS A 185 -11.36 -3.85 -18.27
N GLU A 186 -12.40 -4.67 -18.05
CA GLU A 186 -13.81 -4.24 -18.12
C GLU A 186 -14.15 -3.20 -17.06
N THR A 187 -13.66 -3.39 -15.84
CA THR A 187 -13.94 -2.50 -14.70
C THR A 187 -12.97 -1.33 -14.56
N ARG A 188 -11.94 -1.27 -15.42
CA ARG A 188 -10.84 -0.28 -15.36
C ARG A 188 -10.13 -0.23 -14.01
N GLN A 189 -10.03 -1.38 -13.32
CA GLN A 189 -9.34 -1.51 -12.05
C GLN A 189 -7.93 -2.07 -12.24
N ARG A 190 -7.10 -1.98 -11.19
CA ARG A 190 -5.73 -2.53 -11.18
C ARG A 190 -5.48 -3.25 -9.86
N LEU A 191 -4.65 -4.29 -9.91
CA LEU A 191 -4.10 -4.94 -8.73
C LEU A 191 -2.65 -4.52 -8.53
N HIS A 192 -2.30 -4.12 -7.31
CA HIS A 192 -0.93 -3.77 -6.94
C HIS A 192 -0.01 -4.99 -6.89
N CYS A 193 -0.53 -6.15 -6.48
CA CYS A 193 0.21 -7.41 -6.54
C CYS A 193 0.44 -7.93 -7.98
N GLY A 194 -0.15 -7.29 -8.99
CA GLY A 194 0.00 -7.61 -10.40
C GLY A 194 -0.76 -8.88 -10.81
N LYS A 195 -0.31 -10.05 -10.38
CA LYS A 195 -0.92 -11.34 -10.66
C LYS A 195 -1.06 -12.18 -9.38
N LEU A 196 -2.09 -13.01 -9.36
CA LEU A 196 -2.28 -13.97 -8.27
C LEU A 196 -1.39 -15.19 -8.48
N THR A 197 -0.81 -15.69 -7.39
CA THR A 197 -0.01 -16.93 -7.37
C THR A 197 -0.53 -17.83 -6.26
N LEU A 198 -0.25 -19.14 -6.32
CA LEU A 198 -0.59 -20.07 -5.23
C LEU A 198 0.00 -19.61 -3.89
N GLU A 199 1.17 -18.99 -3.92
CA GLU A 199 1.82 -18.43 -2.74
C GLU A 199 1.08 -17.19 -2.22
N ASN A 200 0.70 -16.28 -3.13
CA ASN A 200 0.03 -15.06 -2.76
C ASN A 200 -1.38 -15.28 -2.22
N ILE A 201 -2.09 -16.32 -2.69
CA ILE A 201 -3.40 -16.69 -2.17
C ILE A 201 -3.26 -17.52 -0.87
N GLY A 202 -2.15 -18.25 -0.69
CA GLY A 202 -1.98 -19.19 0.42
C GLY A 202 -2.52 -20.59 0.12
N ALA A 203 -2.52 -21.00 -1.15
CA ALA A 203 -3.06 -22.28 -1.65
C ALA A 203 -2.04 -23.44 -1.66
N LYS A 204 -0.77 -23.20 -1.30
CA LYS A 204 0.33 -24.20 -1.41
C LYS A 204 0.23 -25.35 -0.40
N THR A 205 -0.28 -25.11 0.81
CA THR A 205 -0.27 -26.09 1.90
C THR A 205 -1.64 -26.26 2.53
N LYS A 206 -2.07 -27.52 2.73
CA LYS A 206 -3.30 -27.85 3.48
C LYS A 206 -3.14 -27.69 5.01
N THR A 207 -1.98 -27.25 5.47
CA THR A 207 -1.61 -27.13 6.90
C THR A 207 -1.69 -25.69 7.43
N ILE A 208 -1.89 -24.70 6.55
CA ILE A 208 -1.93 -23.29 6.90
C ILE A 208 -3.21 -22.68 6.30
N PHE A 209 -3.83 -21.73 7.01
CA PHE A 209 -4.98 -21.00 6.48
C PHE A 209 -4.60 -20.13 5.29
N ALA A 210 -5.50 -20.05 4.30
CA ALA A 210 -5.38 -19.13 3.18
C ALA A 210 -5.71 -17.68 3.63
N THR A 211 -4.68 -16.89 3.93
CA THR A 211 -4.81 -15.52 4.47
C THR A 211 -4.47 -14.41 3.49
N GLY A 212 -3.91 -14.76 2.31
CA GLY A 212 -3.42 -13.80 1.33
C GLY A 212 -2.10 -13.12 1.76
N SER A 213 -1.11 -12.98 0.88
CA SER A 213 0.17 -12.31 1.18
C SER A 213 0.33 -10.92 0.56
N TRP A 214 -0.68 -10.40 -0.16
CA TRP A 214 -0.60 -9.05 -0.75
C TRP A 214 -0.61 -7.94 0.30
N ASN A 215 0.09 -6.84 -0.01
CA ASN A 215 0.39 -5.78 0.96
C ASN A 215 -0.56 -4.57 0.91
N LYS A 216 -1.40 -4.47 -0.13
CA LYS A 216 -2.32 -3.33 -0.34
C LYS A 216 -3.76 -3.74 -0.05
N GLY A 217 -4.47 -2.92 0.73
CA GLY A 217 -5.85 -3.22 1.12
C GLY A 217 -6.82 -3.09 -0.06
N GLU A 218 -6.46 -2.25 -1.02
CA GLU A 218 -7.14 -2.04 -2.30
C GLU A 218 -7.27 -3.36 -3.08
N ASP A 219 -6.23 -4.19 -3.07
CA ASP A 219 -6.24 -5.50 -3.74
C ASP A 219 -7.35 -6.38 -3.17
N SER A 220 -7.53 -6.40 -1.84
CA SER A 220 -8.62 -7.13 -1.21
C SER A 220 -9.99 -6.62 -1.68
N VAL A 221 -10.16 -5.30 -1.80
CA VAL A 221 -11.44 -4.70 -2.26
C VAL A 221 -11.75 -5.08 -3.70
N VAL A 222 -10.74 -5.07 -4.59
CA VAL A 222 -10.87 -5.50 -5.98
C VAL A 222 -11.24 -6.99 -6.03
N LEU A 223 -10.54 -7.83 -5.27
CA LEU A 223 -10.80 -9.28 -5.24
C LEU A 223 -12.19 -9.61 -4.67
N MET A 224 -12.66 -8.88 -3.66
CA MET A 224 -14.02 -9.04 -3.13
C MET A 224 -15.09 -8.73 -4.19
N LYS A 225 -14.84 -7.80 -5.11
CA LYS A 225 -15.75 -7.51 -6.23
C LYS A 225 -15.60 -8.51 -7.38
N PHE A 226 -14.40 -9.04 -7.57
CA PHE A 226 -14.12 -10.08 -8.56
C PHE A 226 -14.80 -11.40 -8.23
N LEU A 227 -14.91 -11.78 -6.94
CA LEU A 227 -15.50 -13.06 -6.52
C LEU A 227 -16.93 -13.28 -7.09
N PRO A 228 -17.93 -12.40 -6.88
CA PRO A 228 -19.24 -12.55 -7.50
C PRO A 228 -19.19 -12.59 -9.02
N TRP A 229 -18.38 -11.73 -9.64
CA TRP A 229 -18.23 -11.67 -11.11
C TRP A 229 -17.69 -12.98 -11.68
N ALA A 230 -16.69 -13.58 -11.03
CA ALA A 230 -16.11 -14.84 -11.44
C ALA A 230 -17.14 -15.97 -11.33
N MET A 231 -17.93 -15.97 -10.24
CA MET A 231 -19.00 -16.95 -10.05
C MET A 231 -20.13 -16.81 -11.08
N ASP A 232 -20.47 -15.58 -11.47
CA ASP A 232 -21.50 -15.31 -12.49
C ASP A 232 -21.09 -15.84 -13.88
N ILE A 233 -19.79 -16.02 -14.15
CA ILE A 233 -19.26 -16.56 -15.42
C ILE A 233 -19.06 -18.08 -15.36
N MET A 234 -18.80 -18.63 -14.17
CA MET A 234 -18.64 -20.06 -13.98
C MET A 234 -20.01 -20.73 -13.90
N ASP A 235 -20.61 -21.05 -15.06
CA ASP A 235 -21.92 -21.76 -15.17
C ASP A 235 -21.97 -23.07 -14.35
N THR A 236 -20.81 -23.69 -14.08
CA THR A 236 -20.68 -24.91 -13.25
C THR A 236 -20.89 -24.67 -11.76
N VAL A 237 -20.76 -23.43 -11.30
CA VAL A 237 -20.99 -23.02 -9.92
C VAL A 237 -22.46 -22.66 -9.80
N ASN A 238 -23.32 -23.67 -9.63
CA ASN A 238 -24.75 -23.45 -9.44
C ASN A 238 -24.96 -22.58 -8.18
N ALA A 239 -25.29 -21.30 -8.36
CA ALA A 239 -25.27 -20.26 -7.33
C ALA A 239 -26.22 -20.50 -6.14
N MET A 240 -27.00 -21.59 -6.15
CA MET A 240 -27.92 -21.98 -5.08
C MET A 240 -27.38 -23.05 -4.11
N GLU A 241 -26.24 -23.69 -4.40
CA GLU A 241 -25.66 -24.72 -3.53
C GLU A 241 -24.58 -24.13 -2.57
N LYS A 242 -24.43 -24.74 -1.39
CA LYS A 242 -23.38 -24.37 -0.41
C LYS A 242 -22.05 -25.02 -0.84
N PRO A 243 -20.91 -24.30 -0.85
CA PRO A 243 -20.65 -23.04 -0.13
C PRO A 243 -20.82 -21.74 -0.94
N TRP A 244 -21.04 -21.83 -2.25
CA TRP A 244 -21.01 -20.70 -3.19
C TRP A 244 -21.94 -19.56 -2.82
N ARG A 245 -23.18 -19.91 -2.46
CA ARG A 245 -24.17 -18.93 -2.00
C ARG A 245 -23.64 -18.01 -0.90
N TYR A 246 -22.84 -18.54 0.03
CA TYR A 246 -22.28 -17.73 1.12
C TYR A 246 -21.10 -16.87 0.67
N ILE A 247 -20.32 -17.31 -0.32
CA ILE A 247 -19.26 -16.49 -0.93
C ILE A 247 -19.90 -15.29 -1.62
N ASP A 248 -20.91 -15.52 -2.46
CA ASP A 248 -21.61 -14.46 -3.19
C ASP A 248 -22.30 -13.46 -2.24
N VAL A 249 -23.13 -13.96 -1.32
CA VAL A 249 -23.82 -13.13 -0.33
C VAL A 249 -22.82 -12.36 0.53
N GLY A 250 -21.76 -13.01 1.00
CA GLY A 250 -20.72 -12.37 1.80
C GLY A 250 -20.00 -11.25 1.04
N ALA A 251 -19.56 -11.52 -0.18
CA ALA A 251 -18.85 -10.55 -1.01
C ALA A 251 -19.72 -9.34 -1.38
N ARG A 252 -20.98 -9.58 -1.81
CA ARG A 252 -21.92 -8.50 -2.14
C ARG A 252 -22.31 -7.67 -0.92
N ALA A 253 -22.54 -8.32 0.23
CA ALA A 253 -22.88 -7.64 1.48
C ALA A 253 -21.71 -6.79 2.02
N ALA A 254 -20.48 -7.31 1.96
CA ALA A 254 -19.28 -6.54 2.26
C ALA A 254 -19.16 -5.31 1.37
N GLY A 255 -19.35 -5.48 0.05
CA GLY A 255 -19.35 -4.37 -0.90
C GLY A 255 -20.45 -3.34 -0.61
N GLN A 256 -21.65 -3.77 -0.23
CA GLN A 256 -22.76 -2.88 0.11
C GLN A 256 -22.49 -2.08 1.38
N CYS A 257 -21.95 -2.75 2.42
CA CYS A 257 -21.55 -2.10 3.66
C CYS A 257 -20.54 -0.98 3.39
N MET A 258 -19.44 -1.28 2.70
CA MET A 258 -18.41 -0.29 2.41
C MET A 258 -18.90 0.83 1.48
N ARG A 259 -19.65 0.51 0.42
CA ARG A 259 -20.21 1.55 -0.46
C ARG A 259 -21.07 2.52 0.32
N THR A 260 -21.94 2.02 1.19
CA THR A 260 -22.81 2.85 2.03
C THR A 260 -21.97 3.76 2.94
N LEU A 261 -20.98 3.19 3.63
CA LEU A 261 -20.09 3.95 4.54
C LEU A 261 -19.25 5.02 3.81
N TYR A 262 -18.70 4.72 2.64
CA TYR A 262 -17.90 5.68 1.87
C TYR A 262 -18.75 6.73 1.14
N SER A 263 -19.97 6.39 0.72
CA SER A 263 -20.89 7.34 0.07
C SER A 263 -21.55 8.30 1.05
N ALA A 264 -21.59 7.94 2.34
CA ALA A 264 -22.24 8.73 3.36
C ALA A 264 -21.28 9.75 4.00
N GLU A 265 -21.83 10.87 4.42
CA GLU A 265 -21.10 11.91 5.14
C GLU A 265 -20.59 11.43 6.50
N ALA A 266 -19.74 12.25 7.13
CA ALA A 266 -19.26 11.99 8.48
C ALA A 266 -20.41 11.82 9.50
N PHE A 267 -21.50 12.55 9.31
CA PHE A 267 -22.77 12.36 10.03
C PHE A 267 -23.80 11.81 9.05
N MET A 268 -24.03 10.50 9.10
CA MET A 268 -24.86 9.80 8.13
C MET A 268 -26.33 9.70 8.59
N PRO A 269 -27.30 9.72 7.66
CA PRO A 269 -28.70 9.45 7.98
C PRO A 269 -28.87 8.08 8.65
N LYS A 270 -29.83 7.97 9.59
CA LYS A 270 -30.14 6.71 10.28
C LYS A 270 -30.44 5.55 9.32
N LYS A 271 -31.09 5.82 8.20
CA LYS A 271 -31.40 4.83 7.16
C LYS A 271 -30.13 4.23 6.56
N ASP A 272 -29.15 5.07 6.24
CA ASP A 272 -27.88 4.62 5.65
C ASP A 272 -27.04 3.89 6.69
N ALA A 273 -27.07 4.35 7.95
CA ALA A 273 -26.41 3.66 9.06
C ALA A 273 -27.01 2.26 9.29
N GLN A 274 -28.33 2.12 9.27
CA GLN A 274 -29.01 0.82 9.33
C GLN A 274 -28.63 -0.08 8.16
N LEU A 275 -28.64 0.45 6.93
CA LEU A 275 -28.25 -0.32 5.75
C LEU A 275 -26.79 -0.82 5.83
N ALA A 276 -25.88 0.03 6.27
CA ALA A 276 -24.48 -0.34 6.48
C ALA A 276 -24.34 -1.41 7.57
N ALA A 277 -25.05 -1.26 8.70
CA ALA A 277 -25.06 -2.24 9.78
C ALA A 277 -25.59 -3.60 9.29
N ASP A 278 -26.77 -3.61 8.68
CA ASP A 278 -27.44 -4.83 8.19
C ASP A 278 -26.57 -5.57 7.16
N SER A 279 -25.93 -4.83 6.25
CA SER A 279 -25.01 -5.39 5.27
C SER A 279 -23.76 -5.98 5.95
N GLY A 280 -23.22 -5.31 6.96
CA GLY A 280 -22.07 -5.81 7.74
C GLY A 280 -22.40 -7.09 8.51
N PHE A 281 -23.58 -7.15 9.15
CA PHE A 281 -24.05 -8.37 9.83
C PHE A 281 -24.24 -9.51 8.85
N THR A 282 -24.80 -9.24 7.68
CA THR A 282 -24.97 -10.23 6.61
C THR A 282 -23.62 -10.81 6.17
N PHE A 283 -22.59 -9.98 6.04
CA PHE A 283 -21.22 -10.44 5.76
C PHE A 283 -20.68 -11.36 6.87
N LEU A 284 -20.80 -10.96 8.14
CA LEU A 284 -20.30 -11.77 9.26
C LEU A 284 -21.03 -13.12 9.37
N GLN A 285 -22.34 -13.15 9.13
CA GLN A 285 -23.12 -14.38 9.10
C GLN A 285 -22.72 -15.29 7.94
N ALA A 286 -22.48 -14.74 6.74
CA ALA A 286 -21.97 -15.51 5.61
C ALA A 286 -20.58 -16.08 5.89
N TYR A 287 -19.69 -15.29 6.51
CA TYR A 287 -18.38 -15.75 6.97
C TYR A 287 -18.50 -16.92 7.93
N SER A 288 -19.36 -16.80 8.95
CA SER A 288 -19.62 -17.87 9.94
C SER A 288 -20.08 -19.17 9.27
N LYS A 289 -20.98 -19.09 8.29
CA LYS A 289 -21.44 -20.28 7.54
C LYS A 289 -20.36 -20.92 6.67
N LEU A 290 -19.42 -20.14 6.16
CA LEU A 290 -18.26 -20.65 5.44
C LEU A 290 -17.25 -21.32 6.38
N VAL A 291 -17.07 -20.79 7.59
CA VAL A 291 -16.28 -21.43 8.65
C VAL A 291 -16.88 -22.79 9.01
N GLU A 292 -18.18 -22.85 9.31
CA GLU A 292 -18.90 -24.10 9.62
C GLU A 292 -18.70 -25.14 8.50
N TRP A 293 -18.88 -24.73 7.25
CA TRP A 293 -18.72 -25.61 6.09
C TRP A 293 -17.27 -26.08 5.93
N SER A 294 -16.30 -25.18 6.07
CA SER A 294 -14.87 -25.51 5.98
C SER A 294 -14.45 -26.53 7.03
N MET A 295 -14.93 -26.35 8.27
CA MET A 295 -14.67 -27.29 9.36
C MET A 295 -15.28 -28.67 9.10
N GLN A 296 -16.51 -28.74 8.58
CA GLN A 296 -17.16 -30.01 8.23
C GLN A 296 -16.40 -30.79 7.16
N HIS A 297 -15.67 -30.10 6.27
CA HIS A 297 -14.90 -30.70 5.18
C HIS A 297 -13.40 -30.82 5.49
N ASN A 298 -12.98 -30.57 6.73
CA ASN A 298 -11.56 -30.59 7.15
C ASN A 298 -10.65 -29.69 6.30
N LEU A 299 -11.15 -28.53 5.90
CA LEU A 299 -10.39 -27.52 5.16
C LEU A 299 -9.96 -26.40 6.12
N LEU A 300 -8.72 -25.92 5.96
CA LEU A 300 -8.20 -24.76 6.70
C LEU A 300 -8.47 -23.48 5.92
N LEU A 301 -9.73 -23.08 5.86
CA LEU A 301 -10.19 -21.86 5.19
C LEU A 301 -11.04 -21.03 6.14
N TYR A 302 -11.15 -19.73 5.87
CA TYR A 302 -11.92 -18.77 6.66
C TYR A 302 -11.51 -18.76 8.13
N ASN A 303 -10.31 -18.26 8.41
CA ASN A 303 -9.82 -18.20 9.78
C ASN A 303 -10.70 -17.26 10.64
N LEU A 304 -11.02 -17.65 11.87
CA LEU A 304 -11.74 -16.80 12.81
C LEU A 304 -10.76 -15.84 13.49
N ILE A 305 -10.52 -14.70 12.83
CA ILE A 305 -9.62 -13.68 13.35
C ILE A 305 -10.30 -12.66 14.27
N PRO A 306 -9.56 -12.12 15.26
CA PRO A 306 -10.04 -11.06 16.15
C PRO A 306 -10.67 -9.86 15.44
N LYS A 307 -10.17 -9.51 14.24
CA LYS A 307 -10.66 -8.37 13.46
C LYS A 307 -12.16 -8.48 13.14
N LEU A 308 -12.69 -9.69 12.95
CA LEU A 308 -14.13 -9.91 12.74
C LEU A 308 -14.96 -9.48 13.95
N HIS A 309 -14.46 -9.75 15.16
CA HIS A 309 -15.12 -9.37 16.40
C HIS A 309 -15.08 -7.85 16.65
N PHE A 310 -13.98 -7.18 16.32
CA PHE A 310 -13.91 -5.71 16.39
C PHE A 310 -14.87 -5.06 15.39
N PHE A 311 -14.98 -5.61 14.18
CA PHE A 311 -15.99 -5.16 13.23
C PHE A 311 -17.41 -5.39 13.77
N HIS A 312 -17.66 -6.50 14.45
CA HIS A 312 -18.94 -6.78 15.08
C HIS A 312 -19.32 -5.70 16.13
N HIS A 313 -18.37 -5.26 16.97
CA HIS A 313 -18.58 -4.11 17.86
C HIS A 313 -19.02 -2.84 17.09
N CYS A 314 -18.34 -2.47 15.99
CA CYS A 314 -18.76 -1.32 15.18
C CYS A 314 -20.20 -1.41 14.69
N LEU A 315 -20.64 -2.59 14.27
CA LEU A 315 -21.99 -2.79 13.74
C LEU A 315 -23.04 -2.65 14.84
N VAL A 316 -22.75 -3.18 16.02
CA VAL A 316 -23.61 -3.05 17.20
C VAL A 316 -23.69 -1.58 17.64
N ASP A 317 -22.57 -0.86 17.70
CA ASP A 317 -22.55 0.56 18.03
C ASP A 317 -23.37 1.39 17.04
N LEU A 318 -23.25 1.08 15.75
CA LEU A 318 -24.02 1.74 14.68
C LEU A 318 -25.52 1.50 14.85
N MET A 319 -25.93 0.26 15.18
CA MET A 319 -27.33 -0.07 15.49
C MET A 319 -27.85 0.63 16.73
N ASN A 320 -27.07 0.64 17.81
CA ASN A 320 -27.42 1.29 19.07
C ASN A 320 -27.61 2.80 18.87
N ALA A 321 -26.74 3.44 18.10
CA ALA A 321 -26.88 4.85 17.75
C ALA A 321 -28.13 5.12 16.91
N CYS A 322 -28.49 4.22 15.99
CA CYS A 322 -29.74 4.33 15.22
C CYS A 322 -31.00 4.24 16.10
N ALA A 323 -30.95 3.43 17.16
CA ALA A 323 -32.07 3.21 18.08
C ALA A 323 -32.34 4.41 19.00
N GLN A 324 -31.38 5.32 19.19
CA GLN A 324 -31.56 6.50 20.04
C GLN A 324 -32.49 7.53 19.37
N GLU A 325 -33.65 7.80 19.97
CA GLU A 325 -34.66 8.71 19.40
C GLU A 325 -34.17 10.16 19.27
N ASN A 326 -33.29 10.61 20.16
CA ASN A 326 -32.80 11.99 20.21
C ASN A 326 -31.79 12.37 19.11
N LEU A 327 -31.26 11.40 18.37
CA LEU A 327 -30.29 11.64 17.31
C LEU A 327 -30.96 11.76 15.95
N SER A 328 -30.68 12.84 15.19
CA SER A 328 -31.12 12.97 13.79
C SER A 328 -30.18 12.27 12.81
N CYS A 329 -28.90 12.16 13.16
CA CYS A 329 -27.83 11.55 12.37
C CYS A 329 -26.90 10.71 13.26
N VAL A 330 -26.20 9.75 12.65
CA VAL A 330 -25.25 8.87 13.32
C VAL A 330 -23.83 9.17 12.85
N LEU A 331 -22.85 9.14 13.74
CA LEU A 331 -21.45 9.32 13.35
C LEU A 331 -20.99 8.10 12.55
N ASN A 332 -20.47 8.37 11.35
CA ASN A 332 -19.97 7.34 10.46
C ASN A 332 -18.67 6.74 11.01
N PRO A 333 -18.57 5.41 11.21
CA PRO A 333 -17.40 4.78 11.83
C PRO A 333 -16.12 4.96 11.00
N ILE A 334 -16.24 5.28 9.72
CA ILE A 334 -15.11 5.52 8.83
C ILE A 334 -14.31 6.78 9.21
N VAL A 335 -14.90 7.74 9.93
CA VAL A 335 -14.21 8.93 10.46
C VAL A 335 -13.04 8.53 11.36
N ASN A 336 -13.17 7.37 12.03
CA ASN A 336 -12.14 6.81 12.89
C ASN A 336 -11.09 5.98 12.15
N SER A 337 -11.28 5.72 10.85
CA SER A 337 -10.33 4.94 10.07
C SER A 337 -9.12 5.80 9.66
N THR A 338 -7.99 5.17 9.40
CA THR A 338 -6.85 5.88 8.81
C THR A 338 -7.15 6.10 7.32
N PRO A 339 -7.07 7.35 6.79
CA PRO A 339 -7.49 7.60 5.42
C PRO A 339 -6.50 6.97 4.43
N GLN A 340 -7.05 6.17 3.52
CA GLN A 340 -6.53 6.04 2.15
C GLN A 340 -7.56 6.43 1.08
N CYS A 341 -8.79 6.82 1.45
CA CYS A 341 -9.80 7.23 0.48
C CYS A 341 -9.95 8.75 0.44
N GLU A 342 -9.77 9.31 -0.75
CA GLU A 342 -10.02 10.72 -1.05
C GLU A 342 -11.45 11.15 -0.76
N ASP A 343 -12.44 10.29 -1.02
CA ASP A 343 -13.86 10.59 -0.87
C ASP A 343 -14.21 11.00 0.56
N MET A 344 -13.55 10.39 1.56
CA MET A 344 -13.80 10.73 2.97
C MET A 344 -13.15 12.06 3.38
N ALA A 345 -11.93 12.34 2.92
CA ALA A 345 -11.29 13.62 3.22
C ALA A 345 -12.01 14.77 2.52
N LEU A 346 -12.48 14.54 1.29
CA LEU A 346 -13.33 15.46 0.54
C LEU A 346 -14.70 15.64 1.21
N ALA A 347 -15.35 14.56 1.64
CA ALA A 347 -16.63 14.62 2.35
C ALA A 347 -16.51 15.32 3.70
N LEU A 348 -15.39 15.15 4.42
CA LEU A 348 -15.09 15.89 5.64
C LEU A 348 -14.87 17.37 5.33
N LEU A 349 -14.09 17.71 4.30
CA LEU A 349 -13.88 19.09 3.88
C LEU A 349 -15.20 19.78 3.51
N LEU A 350 -16.03 19.13 2.69
CA LEU A 350 -17.37 19.62 2.32
C LEU A 350 -18.33 19.66 3.51
N GLY A 351 -18.23 18.69 4.43
CA GLY A 351 -19.05 18.62 5.65
C GLY A 351 -18.72 19.73 6.65
N MET A 352 -17.45 20.14 6.76
CA MET A 352 -17.03 21.31 7.53
C MET A 352 -17.71 22.57 7.01
N GLU A 353 -17.78 22.75 5.69
CA GLU A 353 -18.47 23.90 5.06
C GLU A 353 -19.96 23.94 5.40
N ARG A 354 -20.64 22.79 5.28
CA ARG A 354 -22.07 22.67 5.62
C ARG A 354 -22.33 22.95 7.10
N SER A 355 -21.39 22.58 7.95
CA SER A 355 -21.43 22.81 9.40
C SER A 355 -20.94 24.20 9.82
N ARG A 356 -20.63 25.09 8.85
CA ARG A 356 -20.06 26.43 9.08
C ARG A 356 -18.75 26.43 9.87
N VAL A 357 -18.01 25.32 9.84
CA VAL A 357 -16.66 25.22 10.37
C VAL A 357 -15.70 25.61 9.25
N GLN A 358 -14.88 26.63 9.46
CA GLN A 358 -13.88 27.03 8.47
C GLN A 358 -12.77 25.99 8.40
N ALA A 359 -12.62 25.37 7.23
CA ALA A 359 -11.47 24.53 6.93
C ALA A 359 -10.20 25.39 6.84
N ASP A 360 -9.12 24.92 7.45
CA ASP A 360 -7.80 25.54 7.39
C ASP A 360 -6.90 24.88 6.35
N VAL A 361 -5.68 25.39 6.17
CA VAL A 361 -4.69 24.85 5.22
C VAL A 361 -4.39 23.37 5.53
N ILE A 362 -4.43 22.97 6.81
CA ILE A 362 -4.18 21.59 7.24
C ILE A 362 -5.29 20.65 6.73
N ALA A 363 -6.56 21.04 6.85
CA ALA A 363 -7.69 20.26 6.35
C ALA A 363 -7.62 20.07 4.83
N TYR A 364 -7.27 21.11 4.08
CA TYR A 364 -7.04 20.99 2.64
C TYR A 364 -5.82 20.13 2.31
N ASN A 365 -4.71 20.28 3.02
CA ASN A 365 -3.52 19.44 2.84
C ASN A 365 -3.84 17.96 3.07
N ALA A 366 -4.67 17.64 4.06
CA ALA A 366 -5.15 16.29 4.30
C ALA A 366 -5.99 15.76 3.13
N ALA A 367 -6.88 16.60 2.57
CA ALA A 367 -7.67 16.25 1.39
C ALA A 367 -6.78 16.05 0.14
N ILE A 368 -5.86 16.95 -0.16
CA ILE A 368 -4.93 16.82 -1.30
C ILE A 368 -4.02 15.59 -1.12
N SER A 369 -3.50 15.34 0.09
CA SER A 369 -2.70 14.14 0.40
C SER A 369 -3.49 12.85 0.28
N SER A 370 -4.81 12.88 0.50
CA SER A 370 -5.66 11.72 0.28
C SER A 370 -5.89 11.46 -1.22
N CYS A 371 -6.04 12.51 -2.03
CA CYS A 371 -6.11 12.42 -3.49
C CYS A 371 -4.79 11.89 -4.07
N GLU A 372 -3.66 12.28 -3.48
CA GLU A 372 -2.35 11.71 -3.80
C GLU A 372 -2.34 10.20 -3.58
N LYS A 373 -2.79 9.71 -2.42
CA LYS A 373 -2.80 8.27 -2.11
C LYS A 373 -3.67 7.47 -3.08
N ALA A 374 -4.82 8.01 -3.48
CA ALA A 374 -5.75 7.33 -4.39
C ALA A 374 -5.52 7.67 -5.88
N ALA A 375 -4.50 8.46 -6.20
CA ALA A 375 -4.05 8.79 -7.56
C ALA A 375 -5.13 9.49 -8.41
N VAL A 376 -5.96 10.34 -7.79
CA VAL A 376 -6.93 11.22 -8.44
C VAL A 376 -6.37 12.63 -8.47
N TRP A 377 -5.48 12.85 -9.42
CA TRP A 377 -4.77 14.12 -9.61
C TRP A 377 -5.72 15.26 -10.00
N GLU A 378 -6.81 14.97 -10.72
CA GLU A 378 -7.79 15.97 -11.16
C GLU A 378 -8.41 16.70 -9.97
N VAL A 379 -8.80 15.94 -8.93
CA VAL A 379 -9.39 16.51 -7.72
C VAL A 379 -8.33 17.23 -6.89
N ALA A 380 -7.11 16.69 -6.80
CA ALA A 380 -5.99 17.36 -6.15
C ALA A 380 -5.72 18.74 -6.75
N LEU A 381 -5.80 18.87 -8.09
CA LEU A 381 -5.66 20.15 -8.79
C LEU A 381 -6.80 21.12 -8.51
N VAL A 382 -8.05 20.64 -8.40
CA VAL A 382 -9.21 21.51 -8.11
C VAL A 382 -9.18 22.07 -6.67
N LEU A 383 -8.62 21.31 -5.73
CA LEU A 383 -8.53 21.74 -4.33
C LEU A 383 -7.59 22.93 -4.10
N LEU A 384 -6.56 23.11 -4.92
CA LEU A 384 -5.61 24.23 -4.79
C LEU A 384 -6.28 25.60 -5.07
N PRO A 385 -7.02 25.81 -6.19
CA PRO A 385 -7.85 26.99 -6.39
C PRO A 385 -8.91 27.19 -5.30
N TRP A 386 -9.51 26.12 -4.79
CA TRP A 386 -10.53 26.23 -3.72
C TRP A 386 -9.94 26.71 -2.41
N LEU A 387 -8.74 26.24 -2.05
CA LEU A 387 -7.98 26.73 -0.91
C LEU A 387 -7.77 28.26 -1.05
N ARG A 388 -7.34 28.72 -2.23
CA ARG A 388 -7.15 30.15 -2.50
C ARG A 388 -8.43 30.98 -2.50
N ALA A 389 -9.53 30.43 -3.02
CA ALA A 389 -10.83 31.10 -3.00
C ALA A 389 -11.32 31.40 -1.57
N ARG A 390 -10.72 30.76 -0.56
CA ARG A 390 -10.94 31.03 0.86
C ARG A 390 -9.90 31.94 1.50
N GLU A 391 -9.11 32.64 0.68
CA GLU A 391 -8.01 33.52 1.14
C GLU A 391 -6.94 32.77 1.95
N LEU A 392 -6.89 31.44 1.83
CA LEU A 392 -5.82 30.62 2.40
C LEU A 392 -4.67 30.53 1.38
N GLN A 393 -3.44 30.44 1.87
CA GLN A 393 -2.25 30.29 1.02
C GLN A 393 -1.85 28.82 0.95
N PRO A 394 -1.80 28.21 -0.25
CA PRO A 394 -1.23 26.88 -0.40
C PRO A 394 0.23 26.89 0.04
N ASP A 395 0.66 25.85 0.75
CA ASP A 395 2.02 25.72 1.24
C ASP A 395 2.80 24.64 0.46
N THR A 396 4.06 24.42 0.85
CA THR A 396 4.90 23.37 0.26
C THR A 396 4.24 22.00 0.36
N ILE A 397 3.47 21.73 1.41
CA ILE A 397 2.79 20.44 1.60
C ILE A 397 1.65 20.30 0.58
N SER A 398 0.85 21.35 0.35
CA SER A 398 -0.21 21.37 -0.67
C SER A 398 0.33 21.02 -2.05
N PHE A 399 1.38 21.72 -2.49
CA PHE A 399 1.99 21.51 -3.80
C PHE A 399 2.70 20.15 -3.91
N ASN A 400 3.40 19.71 -2.85
CA ASN A 400 4.05 18.39 -2.84
C ASN A 400 3.05 17.27 -3.08
N ALA A 401 1.92 17.30 -2.37
CA ALA A 401 0.89 16.28 -2.49
C ALA A 401 0.22 16.31 -3.87
N ALA A 402 -0.07 17.50 -4.42
CA ALA A 402 -0.66 17.62 -5.76
C ALA A 402 0.30 17.14 -6.87
N ILE A 403 1.59 17.50 -6.80
CA ILE A 403 2.61 17.04 -7.76
C ILE A 403 2.80 15.52 -7.66
N SER A 404 2.81 14.99 -6.43
CA SER A 404 2.91 13.54 -6.17
C SER A 404 1.67 12.78 -6.66
N ALA A 405 0.49 13.40 -6.62
CA ALA A 405 -0.72 12.83 -7.23
C ALA A 405 -0.58 12.71 -8.75
N CYS A 406 -0.08 13.76 -9.41
CA CYS A 406 0.21 13.78 -10.85
C CYS A 406 1.24 12.71 -11.23
N GLN A 407 2.28 12.54 -10.42
CA GLN A 407 3.31 11.50 -10.61
C GLN A 407 2.69 10.10 -10.74
N LYS A 408 1.75 9.74 -9.86
CA LYS A 408 1.16 8.38 -9.85
C LYS A 408 0.35 8.07 -11.10
N ARG A 409 -0.10 9.08 -11.84
CA ARG A 409 -0.77 8.95 -13.15
C ARG A 409 0.11 9.31 -14.34
N ARG A 410 1.37 9.70 -14.10
CA ARG A 410 2.33 10.16 -15.12
C ARG A 410 1.86 11.41 -15.88
N GLU A 411 1.13 12.27 -15.17
CA GLU A 411 0.59 13.53 -15.70
C GLU A 411 1.64 14.64 -15.61
N TRP A 412 2.69 14.52 -16.43
CA TRP A 412 3.87 15.39 -16.39
C TRP A 412 3.56 16.85 -16.71
N LEU A 413 2.58 17.12 -17.59
CA LEU A 413 2.18 18.50 -17.94
C LEU A 413 1.68 19.26 -16.72
N TRP A 414 0.81 18.63 -15.94
CA TRP A 414 0.26 19.21 -14.72
C TRP A 414 1.28 19.31 -13.61
N ALA A 415 2.17 18.32 -13.47
CA ALA A 415 3.27 18.40 -12.52
C ALA A 415 4.20 19.59 -12.80
N LEU A 416 4.48 19.88 -14.08
CA LEU A 416 5.27 21.06 -14.50
C LEU A 416 4.54 22.37 -14.25
N GLU A 417 3.25 22.43 -14.57
CA GLU A 417 2.45 23.63 -14.35
C GLU A 417 2.37 23.98 -12.86
N LEU A 418 2.23 22.98 -12.00
CA LEU A 418 2.26 23.16 -10.54
C LEU A 418 3.60 23.68 -10.02
N ILE A 419 4.73 23.31 -10.64
CA ILE A 419 6.04 23.87 -10.28
C ILE A 419 6.07 25.35 -10.62
N ARG A 420 5.66 25.72 -11.84
CA ARG A 420 5.60 27.13 -12.28
C ARG A 420 4.67 27.95 -11.40
N GLU A 421 3.51 27.40 -11.09
CA GLU A 421 2.51 28.03 -10.25
C GLU A 421 3.05 28.26 -8.82
N ALA A 422 3.79 27.31 -8.26
CA ALA A 422 4.44 27.48 -6.96
C ALA A 422 5.55 28.55 -7.00
N GLU A 423 6.33 28.62 -8.08
CA GLU A 423 7.35 29.67 -8.29
C GLU A 423 6.73 31.07 -8.39
N ASP A 424 5.65 31.21 -9.17
CA ASP A 424 4.88 32.44 -9.33
C ASP A 424 4.27 32.90 -7.99
N GLN A 425 3.90 31.94 -7.13
CA GLN A 425 3.38 32.19 -5.77
C GLN A 425 4.48 32.33 -4.72
N HIS A 426 5.76 32.31 -5.12
CA HIS A 426 6.91 32.37 -4.22
C HIS A 426 6.92 31.29 -3.13
N VAL A 427 6.28 30.15 -3.39
CA VAL A 427 6.27 28.99 -2.51
C VAL A 427 7.56 28.21 -2.70
N ARG A 428 8.31 28.02 -1.61
CA ARG A 428 9.53 27.20 -1.64
C ARG A 428 9.16 25.73 -1.75
N LEU A 429 9.30 25.18 -2.95
CA LEU A 429 9.23 23.75 -3.20
C LEU A 429 10.40 23.02 -2.50
N SER A 430 10.26 21.71 -2.41
CA SER A 430 11.23 20.82 -1.73
C SER A 430 11.86 19.85 -2.74
N SER A 431 12.91 19.14 -2.33
CA SER A 431 13.47 18.05 -3.16
C SER A 431 12.42 17.00 -3.54
N VAL A 432 11.46 16.74 -2.65
CA VAL A 432 10.34 15.82 -2.91
C VAL A 432 9.49 16.28 -4.10
N SER A 433 9.22 17.59 -4.23
CA SER A 433 8.42 18.16 -5.33
C SER A 433 9.10 17.94 -6.68
N PHE A 434 10.40 18.24 -6.75
CA PHE A 434 11.20 18.07 -7.96
C PHE A 434 11.35 16.59 -8.32
N ASN A 435 11.61 15.72 -7.33
CA ASN A 435 11.70 14.27 -7.55
C ASN A 435 10.39 13.70 -8.09
N ALA A 436 9.25 14.12 -7.55
CA ALA A 436 7.92 13.71 -8.03
C ALA A 436 7.65 14.19 -9.46
N ALA A 437 8.02 15.43 -9.80
CA ALA A 437 7.84 15.97 -11.15
C ALA A 437 8.78 15.30 -12.19
N ILE A 438 10.03 15.04 -11.84
CA ILE A 438 10.97 14.29 -12.68
C ILE A 438 10.42 12.86 -12.89
N SER A 439 9.92 12.22 -11.83
CA SER A 439 9.31 10.89 -11.90
C SER A 439 8.00 10.88 -12.70
N ALA A 440 7.23 11.98 -12.72
CA ALA A 440 6.04 12.09 -13.57
C ALA A 440 6.39 12.05 -15.06
N CYS A 441 7.59 12.50 -15.44
CA CYS A 441 8.12 12.45 -16.79
C CYS A 441 8.63 11.05 -17.21
N ASP A 442 8.46 10.02 -16.36
CA ASP A 442 8.81 8.62 -16.62
C ASP A 442 7.85 7.94 -17.62
N SER A 443 7.74 8.53 -18.80
CA SER A 443 6.96 8.03 -19.93
C SER A 443 7.77 8.20 -21.23
N ALA A 444 7.57 7.28 -22.17
CA ALA A 444 8.30 7.29 -23.45
C ALA A 444 8.09 8.57 -24.29
N THR A 445 7.00 9.31 -24.04
CA THR A 445 6.66 10.54 -24.76
C THR A 445 7.25 11.81 -24.13
N ALA A 446 7.71 11.75 -22.88
CA ALA A 446 8.15 12.93 -22.13
C ALA A 446 9.53 12.80 -21.47
N TRP A 447 10.27 11.71 -21.73
CA TRP A 447 11.56 11.44 -21.09
C TRP A 447 12.56 12.59 -21.22
N GLN A 448 12.53 13.35 -22.32
CA GLN A 448 13.44 14.49 -22.56
C GLN A 448 13.29 15.60 -21.50
N ARG A 449 12.13 15.67 -20.84
CA ARG A 449 11.83 16.69 -19.84
C ARG A 449 12.49 16.38 -18.50
N ALA A 450 12.72 15.11 -18.16
CA ALA A 450 13.31 14.70 -16.89
C ALA A 450 14.76 15.23 -16.70
N PRO A 451 15.69 15.10 -17.68
CA PRO A 451 17.02 15.69 -17.59
C PRO A 451 17.00 17.23 -17.50
N ASN A 452 16.09 17.89 -18.23
CA ASN A 452 15.95 19.34 -18.19
C ASN A 452 15.46 19.82 -16.82
N LEU A 453 14.52 19.09 -16.20
CA LEU A 453 14.07 19.36 -14.84
C LEU A 453 15.16 19.13 -13.81
N LEU A 454 15.96 18.07 -13.97
CA LEU A 454 17.10 17.81 -13.11
C LEU A 454 18.14 18.94 -13.22
N GLN A 455 18.34 19.50 -14.41
CA GLN A 455 19.19 20.68 -14.60
C GLN A 455 18.59 21.94 -13.98
N ALA A 456 17.29 22.19 -14.15
CA ALA A 456 16.60 23.31 -13.50
C ALA A 456 16.69 23.20 -11.97
N PHE A 457 16.54 21.99 -11.41
CA PHE A 457 16.68 21.73 -9.98
C PHE A 457 18.11 22.06 -9.48
N ARG A 458 19.16 21.86 -10.30
CA ARG A 458 20.53 22.30 -9.96
C ARG A 458 20.70 23.81 -9.82
N MET A 459 19.90 24.58 -10.55
CA MET A 459 19.95 26.05 -10.50
C MET A 459 19.27 26.60 -9.24
N THR A 460 18.61 25.75 -8.45
CA THR A 460 18.07 26.11 -7.14
C THR A 460 19.14 25.91 -6.06
N GLU A 461 19.07 26.65 -4.94
CA GLU A 461 19.98 26.47 -3.78
C GLU A 461 19.77 25.12 -3.04
N MET A 462 18.94 24.22 -3.59
CA MET A 462 18.59 22.94 -2.97
C MET A 462 19.56 21.83 -3.36
N ARG A 463 19.88 20.98 -2.38
CA ARG A 463 20.75 19.83 -2.60
C ARG A 463 19.98 18.69 -3.25
N GLN A 464 20.44 18.26 -4.41
CA GLN A 464 19.95 17.06 -5.08
C GLN A 464 20.35 15.79 -4.32
N ASP A 465 19.52 14.76 -4.41
CA ASP A 465 19.74 13.44 -3.82
C ASP A 465 19.77 12.36 -4.89
N ILE A 466 20.19 11.14 -4.53
CA ILE A 466 20.31 10.03 -5.48
C ILE A 466 18.95 9.68 -6.10
N VAL A 467 17.86 9.95 -5.37
CA VAL A 467 16.48 9.78 -5.84
C VAL A 467 16.19 10.67 -7.05
N SER A 468 16.71 11.90 -7.07
CA SER A 468 16.59 12.83 -8.21
C SER A 468 17.22 12.24 -9.49
N TYR A 469 18.42 11.67 -9.35
CA TYR A 469 19.16 11.06 -10.46
C TYR A 469 18.51 9.75 -10.90
N ASN A 470 18.06 8.92 -9.96
CA ASN A 470 17.35 7.67 -10.26
C ASN A 470 16.09 7.94 -11.09
N ALA A 471 15.29 8.94 -10.71
CA ALA A 471 14.10 9.31 -11.46
C ALA A 471 14.42 9.75 -12.91
N ALA A 472 15.50 10.54 -13.11
CA ALA A 472 15.91 10.98 -14.44
C ALA A 472 16.49 9.83 -15.29
N ILE A 473 17.26 8.93 -14.67
CA ILE A 473 17.82 7.73 -15.32
C ILE A 473 16.70 6.76 -15.72
N SER A 474 15.70 6.53 -14.86
CA SER A 474 14.52 5.73 -15.18
C SER A 474 13.73 6.32 -16.36
N ALA A 475 13.56 7.65 -16.41
CA ALA A 475 12.95 8.29 -17.58
C ALA A 475 13.76 8.04 -18.87
N CYS A 476 15.10 8.08 -18.80
CA CYS A 476 15.97 7.74 -19.93
C CYS A 476 15.81 6.28 -20.38
N GLU A 477 15.46 5.36 -19.47
CA GLU A 477 15.14 3.96 -19.78
C GLU A 477 13.91 3.82 -20.67
N ASN A 478 12.89 4.63 -20.41
CA ASN A 478 11.68 4.66 -21.23
C ASN A 478 11.90 5.38 -22.56
N GLY A 479 12.89 6.27 -22.65
CA GLY A 479 13.35 6.91 -23.88
C GLY A 479 14.40 6.14 -24.69
N SER A 480 14.85 4.98 -24.21
CA SER A 480 15.96 4.18 -24.77
C SER A 480 17.28 4.99 -24.94
N GLN A 481 17.54 5.94 -24.04
CA GLN A 481 18.70 6.83 -24.11
C GLN A 481 19.84 6.38 -23.19
N TRP A 482 20.45 5.25 -23.51
CA TRP A 482 21.52 4.66 -22.69
C TRP A 482 22.73 5.58 -22.49
N ARG A 483 23.10 6.40 -23.50
CA ARG A 483 24.22 7.34 -23.39
C ARG A 483 23.97 8.42 -22.35
N LEU A 484 22.76 8.95 -22.31
CA LEU A 484 22.36 9.98 -21.35
C LEU A 484 22.24 9.38 -19.94
N ALA A 485 21.72 8.15 -19.83
CA ALA A 485 21.67 7.41 -18.57
C ALA A 485 23.08 7.18 -17.98
N LEU A 486 24.07 6.82 -18.81
CA LEU A 486 25.47 6.70 -18.41
C LEU A 486 26.09 8.04 -17.97
N GLN A 487 25.81 9.12 -18.70
CA GLN A 487 26.28 10.45 -18.33
C GLN A 487 25.73 10.87 -16.97
N LEU A 488 24.44 10.65 -16.71
CA LEU A 488 23.81 10.95 -15.42
C LEU A 488 24.37 10.10 -14.29
N LEU A 489 24.66 8.82 -14.52
CA LEU A 489 25.33 7.96 -13.54
C LEU A 489 26.75 8.48 -13.22
N HIS A 490 27.51 8.86 -14.25
CA HIS A 490 28.84 9.42 -14.08
C HIS A 490 28.78 10.73 -13.27
N GLU A 491 27.86 11.64 -13.62
CA GLU A 491 27.62 12.87 -12.88
C GLU A 491 27.31 12.60 -11.40
N ALA A 492 26.39 11.67 -11.10
CA ALA A 492 26.05 11.29 -9.73
C ALA A 492 27.28 10.80 -8.94
N THR A 493 28.14 9.97 -9.56
CA THR A 493 29.39 9.51 -8.93
C THR A 493 30.40 10.64 -8.70
N CYS A 494 30.55 11.57 -9.65
CA CYS A 494 31.42 12.74 -9.52
C CYS A 494 30.97 13.67 -8.38
N MET A 495 29.67 13.78 -8.13
CA MET A 495 29.12 14.55 -7.00
C MET A 495 29.20 13.81 -5.66
N ARG A 496 29.92 12.67 -5.59
CA ARG A 496 30.07 11.83 -4.40
C ARG A 496 28.73 11.35 -3.83
N MET A 497 27.76 11.13 -4.70
CA MET A 497 26.54 10.40 -4.36
C MET A 497 26.89 8.91 -4.37
N GLU A 498 26.13 8.08 -3.64
CA GLU A 498 26.31 6.63 -3.65
C GLU A 498 25.19 6.01 -4.51
N PRO A 499 25.46 5.68 -5.79
CA PRO A 499 24.50 4.95 -6.61
C PRO A 499 24.14 3.61 -5.98
N ASP A 500 22.85 3.32 -5.97
CA ASP A 500 22.29 2.09 -5.42
C ASP A 500 21.96 1.07 -6.52
N SER A 501 21.44 -0.10 -6.13
CA SER A 501 21.06 -1.15 -7.07
C SER A 501 20.01 -0.67 -8.07
N ILE A 502 19.11 0.24 -7.67
CA ILE A 502 18.09 0.85 -8.52
C ILE A 502 18.74 1.69 -9.62
N THR A 503 19.75 2.49 -9.26
CA THR A 503 20.51 3.32 -10.21
C THR A 503 21.14 2.45 -11.29
N TYR A 504 21.89 1.42 -10.90
CA TYR A 504 22.59 0.53 -11.84
C TYR A 504 21.62 -0.31 -12.68
N LEU A 505 20.53 -0.81 -12.08
CA LEU A 505 19.51 -1.58 -12.79
C LEU A 505 18.88 -0.74 -13.91
N ALA A 506 18.54 0.52 -13.66
CA ALA A 506 17.93 1.40 -14.66
C ALA A 506 18.88 1.71 -15.83
N VAL A 507 20.19 1.88 -15.57
CA VAL A 507 21.18 2.07 -16.66
C VAL A 507 21.40 0.76 -17.43
N ILE A 508 21.46 -0.38 -16.74
CA ILE A 508 21.61 -1.70 -17.38
C ILE A 508 20.39 -2.01 -18.26
N SER A 509 19.17 -1.77 -17.78
CA SER A 509 17.94 -1.97 -18.57
C SER A 509 17.85 -1.02 -19.77
N THR A 510 18.34 0.23 -19.67
CA THR A 510 18.45 1.12 -20.85
C THR A 510 19.37 0.52 -21.92
N SER A 511 20.46 -0.10 -21.50
CA SER A 511 21.52 -0.64 -22.36
C SER A 511 21.13 -2.00 -22.95
N GLU A 512 20.35 -2.79 -22.20
CA GLU A 512 19.70 -4.03 -22.65
C GLU A 512 18.76 -3.77 -23.84
N LYS A 513 17.89 -2.75 -23.74
CA LYS A 513 16.94 -2.39 -24.81
C LYS A 513 17.63 -2.02 -26.13
N VAL A 514 18.91 -1.65 -26.08
CA VAL A 514 19.72 -1.23 -27.25
C VAL A 514 20.83 -2.25 -27.58
N ALA A 515 20.76 -3.46 -26.99
CA ALA A 515 21.69 -4.58 -27.20
C ALA A 515 23.18 -4.25 -26.98
N GLN A 516 23.49 -3.29 -26.08
CA GLN A 516 24.86 -2.87 -25.75
C GLN A 516 25.45 -3.73 -24.62
N TRP A 517 25.71 -5.01 -24.90
CA TRP A 517 26.17 -5.97 -23.90
C TRP A 517 27.51 -5.59 -23.25
N THR A 518 28.45 -4.98 -23.98
CA THR A 518 29.76 -4.56 -23.44
C THR A 518 29.62 -3.52 -22.32
N VAL A 519 28.73 -2.55 -22.50
CA VAL A 519 28.39 -1.52 -21.51
C VAL A 519 27.75 -2.16 -20.28
N VAL A 520 26.87 -3.13 -20.49
CA VAL A 520 26.19 -3.86 -19.40
C VAL A 520 27.17 -4.64 -18.53
N LEU A 521 28.16 -5.32 -19.13
CA LEU A 521 29.20 -6.03 -18.37
C LEU A 521 30.11 -5.08 -17.59
N TRP A 522 30.46 -3.93 -18.18
CA TRP A 522 31.23 -2.90 -17.49
C TRP A 522 30.44 -2.30 -16.31
N LEU A 523 29.14 -2.06 -16.48
CA LEU A 523 28.26 -1.56 -15.41
C LEU A 523 28.13 -2.55 -14.25
N LEU A 524 28.04 -3.85 -14.52
CA LEU A 524 28.05 -4.89 -13.48
C LEU A 524 29.37 -4.90 -12.69
N ALA A 525 30.50 -4.80 -13.38
CA ALA A 525 31.81 -4.70 -12.74
C ALA A 525 31.93 -3.41 -11.91
N SER A 526 31.44 -2.28 -12.42
CA SER A 526 31.38 -1.00 -11.71
C SER A 526 30.52 -1.09 -10.44
N ALA A 527 29.32 -1.68 -10.52
CA ALA A 527 28.44 -1.88 -9.38
C ALA A 527 29.08 -2.78 -8.30
N TYR A 528 29.79 -3.83 -8.70
CA TYR A 528 30.54 -4.69 -7.79
C TYR A 528 31.68 -3.93 -7.09
N CYS A 529 32.48 -3.15 -7.84
CA CYS A 529 33.54 -2.32 -7.27
C CYS A 529 33.02 -1.23 -6.33
N ALA A 530 31.83 -0.69 -6.61
CA ALA A 530 31.12 0.25 -5.75
C ALA A 530 30.47 -0.40 -4.50
N ARG A 531 30.63 -1.71 -4.30
CA ARG A 531 30.04 -2.51 -3.21
C ARG A 531 28.50 -2.48 -3.17
N VAL A 532 27.87 -2.30 -4.32
CA VAL A 532 26.41 -2.40 -4.45
C VAL A 532 26.00 -3.87 -4.39
N VAL A 533 24.92 -4.16 -3.66
CA VAL A 533 24.37 -5.53 -3.60
C VAL A 533 23.79 -5.88 -4.96
N LEU A 534 24.44 -6.81 -5.66
CA LEU A 534 23.97 -7.37 -6.92
C LEU A 534 22.86 -8.39 -6.64
N ASP A 535 21.62 -8.04 -6.97
CA ASP A 535 20.47 -8.94 -6.84
C ASP A 535 20.20 -9.71 -8.15
N SER A 536 19.24 -10.65 -8.10
CA SER A 536 18.88 -11.45 -9.27
C SER A 536 18.35 -10.62 -10.43
N SER A 537 17.84 -9.40 -10.20
CA SER A 537 17.30 -8.54 -11.25
C SER A 537 18.40 -7.96 -12.14
N LEU A 538 19.53 -7.51 -11.57
CA LEU A 538 20.68 -7.02 -12.34
C LEU A 538 21.31 -8.13 -13.19
N TYR A 539 21.46 -9.34 -12.63
CA TYR A 539 22.00 -10.48 -13.37
C TYR A 539 21.07 -10.93 -14.51
N ASN A 540 19.76 -10.94 -14.29
CA ASN A 540 18.79 -11.29 -15.32
C ASN A 540 18.76 -10.27 -16.46
N ALA A 541 18.80 -8.96 -16.15
CA ALA A 541 18.87 -7.91 -17.17
C ALA A 541 20.16 -7.99 -18.00
N ALA A 542 21.28 -8.34 -17.35
CA ALA A 542 22.54 -8.56 -18.06
C ALA A 542 22.54 -9.81 -18.94
N ALA A 543 21.99 -10.92 -18.47
CA ALA A 543 21.83 -12.12 -19.28
C ALA A 543 20.94 -11.86 -20.51
N ALA A 544 19.86 -11.10 -20.33
CA ALA A 544 18.96 -10.72 -21.41
C ALA A 544 19.60 -9.77 -22.44
N ALA A 545 20.49 -8.86 -22.01
CA ALA A 545 21.24 -8.01 -22.92
C ALA A 545 22.21 -8.83 -23.80
N CYS A 546 22.89 -9.82 -23.20
CA CYS A 546 23.80 -10.72 -23.90
C CYS A 546 23.05 -11.63 -24.89
N SER A 547 21.85 -12.12 -24.55
CA SER A 547 21.05 -12.95 -25.46
C SER A 547 20.51 -12.16 -26.65
N ARG A 548 20.07 -10.91 -26.45
CA ARG A 548 19.61 -10.05 -27.56
C ARG A 548 20.75 -9.68 -28.52
N ALA A 549 21.98 -9.56 -28.01
CA ALA A 549 23.15 -9.33 -28.85
C ALA A 549 23.46 -10.51 -29.78
N SER A 550 23.14 -11.75 -29.37
CA SER A 550 23.28 -12.93 -30.24
C SER A 550 22.27 -13.01 -31.39
N GLU A 551 21.15 -12.28 -31.32
CA GLU A 551 20.14 -12.20 -32.39
C GLU A 551 20.46 -11.12 -33.44
N TRP A 552 21.40 -10.21 -33.16
CA TRP A 552 21.74 -9.04 -33.99
C TRP A 552 23.10 -9.19 -34.71
N ALA A 553 23.42 -10.38 -35.19
CA ALA A 553 24.54 -10.56 -36.12
C ALA A 553 24.11 -10.09 -37.52
N PRO A 554 24.65 -8.99 -38.07
CA PRO A 554 24.33 -8.57 -39.43
C PRO A 554 24.91 -9.57 -40.44
N ASP A 555 24.18 -9.76 -41.53
CA ASP A 555 24.55 -10.57 -42.68
C ASP A 555 26.01 -10.36 -43.12
N ALA A 556 26.61 -11.48 -43.54
CA ALA A 556 27.99 -11.67 -43.96
C ALA A 556 28.61 -10.51 -44.78
N PRO A 557 29.93 -10.28 -44.66
CA PRO A 557 30.61 -9.24 -45.44
C PRO A 557 30.51 -9.55 -46.94
N GLN A 558 29.99 -8.58 -47.71
CA GLN A 558 30.13 -8.58 -49.16
C GLN A 558 31.61 -8.46 -49.54
N GLU A 559 32.05 -9.38 -50.40
CA GLU A 559 33.38 -9.43 -51.01
C GLU A 559 33.77 -8.08 -51.67
N GLU A 560 34.93 -7.53 -51.30
CA GLU A 560 35.69 -6.64 -52.18
C GLU A 560 36.71 -7.45 -52.99
N PRO A 561 36.91 -7.17 -54.30
CA PRO A 561 37.79 -7.96 -55.14
C PRO A 561 39.24 -7.51 -54.94
N LYS A 562 40.10 -8.37 -54.41
CA LYS A 562 41.56 -8.15 -54.43
C LYS A 562 42.32 -9.33 -55.02
N VAL A 563 42.71 -9.10 -56.28
CA VAL A 563 43.99 -9.37 -56.96
C VAL A 563 44.93 -10.38 -56.30
N ALA A 564 45.33 -11.34 -57.12
CA ALA A 564 46.24 -12.45 -56.87
C ALA A 564 47.56 -12.10 -56.17
N ASP A 565 47.91 -12.89 -55.14
CA ASP A 565 49.28 -13.25 -54.80
C ASP A 565 49.33 -14.71 -54.29
N PRO A 566 50.06 -15.63 -54.95
CA PRO A 566 50.17 -17.01 -54.53
C PRO A 566 51.43 -17.19 -53.68
N ARG A 567 51.29 -17.15 -52.34
CA ARG A 567 52.10 -17.88 -51.34
C ARG A 567 51.85 -17.31 -49.93
N ALA A 568 50.88 -17.88 -49.22
CA ALA A 568 50.95 -18.02 -47.77
C ALA A 568 50.08 -19.21 -47.36
N VAL A 569 50.71 -20.14 -46.67
CA VAL A 569 50.18 -21.42 -46.20
C VAL A 569 49.39 -21.19 -44.91
N GLU A 570 48.19 -21.76 -44.88
CA GLU A 570 47.41 -22.29 -43.75
C GLU A 570 47.77 -21.81 -42.32
N ASP A 571 46.82 -21.13 -41.68
CA ASP A 571 46.21 -21.64 -40.44
C ASP A 571 44.85 -20.92 -40.22
N ASP A 572 43.78 -21.53 -40.73
CA ASP A 572 42.41 -21.04 -40.59
C ASP A 572 41.70 -21.88 -39.52
N SER A 573 41.69 -21.37 -38.29
CA SER A 573 40.84 -21.90 -37.22
C SER A 573 40.37 -20.76 -36.32
N THR A 574 39.48 -19.90 -36.81
CA THR A 574 38.60 -19.13 -35.93
C THR A 574 37.40 -20.01 -35.56
N PRO A 575 37.20 -20.38 -34.29
CA PRO A 575 36.02 -21.15 -33.91
C PRO A 575 34.80 -20.22 -33.95
N ASN A 576 33.82 -20.57 -34.79
CA ASN A 576 32.46 -20.08 -34.66
C ASN A 576 31.91 -20.53 -33.30
N VAL A 577 31.86 -19.63 -32.32
CA VAL A 577 31.23 -19.89 -31.03
C VAL A 577 29.81 -19.36 -31.07
N SER A 578 28.85 -20.25 -31.27
CA SER A 578 27.47 -20.01 -30.84
C SER A 578 27.45 -19.97 -29.32
N PHE A 579 27.05 -18.85 -28.72
CA PHE A 579 26.98 -18.72 -27.27
C PHE A 579 25.80 -19.52 -26.73
N ASP A 580 26.09 -20.65 -26.09
CA ASP A 580 25.15 -21.41 -25.29
C ASP A 580 24.82 -20.63 -24.00
N ALA A 581 23.57 -20.68 -23.52
CA ALA A 581 23.12 -19.92 -22.35
C ALA A 581 23.92 -20.26 -21.07
N SER A 582 24.54 -21.44 -21.04
CA SER A 582 25.49 -21.91 -20.04
C SER A 582 26.81 -21.12 -20.03
N LEU A 583 27.29 -20.67 -21.19
CA LEU A 583 28.52 -19.92 -21.39
C LEU A 583 28.36 -18.44 -21.00
N ILE A 584 27.17 -17.86 -21.23
CA ILE A 584 26.80 -16.51 -20.76
C ILE A 584 26.76 -16.48 -19.23
N GLY A 585 26.18 -17.52 -18.61
CA GLY A 585 26.23 -17.71 -17.15
C GLY A 585 27.66 -17.83 -16.61
N ALA A 586 28.54 -18.53 -17.33
CA ALA A 586 29.95 -18.65 -16.96
C ALA A 586 30.71 -17.31 -17.09
N ILE A 587 30.46 -16.51 -18.13
CA ILE A 587 31.10 -15.19 -18.32
C ILE A 587 30.65 -14.20 -17.24
N VAL A 588 29.36 -14.22 -16.88
CA VAL A 588 28.79 -13.41 -15.78
C VAL A 588 29.37 -13.82 -14.42
N LEU A 589 29.65 -15.10 -14.19
CA LEU A 589 30.31 -15.61 -12.98
C LEU A 589 31.83 -15.37 -12.95
N LEU A 590 32.49 -15.22 -14.10
CA LEU A 590 33.94 -15.00 -14.23
C LEU A 590 34.35 -13.51 -14.26
N LEU A 591 33.41 -12.60 -14.46
CA LEU A 591 33.64 -11.15 -14.44
C LEU A 591 34.18 -10.57 -13.12
N PRO A 592 33.77 -11.04 -11.94
CA PRO A 592 34.43 -10.67 -10.68
C PRO A 592 35.91 -11.07 -10.66
N LEU A 593 36.27 -12.18 -11.34
CA LEU A 593 37.64 -12.67 -11.45
C LEU A 593 38.47 -11.80 -12.43
N ALA A 594 37.87 -11.38 -13.55
CA ALA A 594 38.52 -10.52 -14.55
C ALA A 594 38.72 -9.07 -14.04
N ALA A 595 37.77 -8.52 -13.28
CA ALA A 595 37.90 -7.20 -12.65
C ALA A 595 39.01 -7.18 -11.56
N VAL A 596 39.18 -8.27 -10.82
CA VAL A 596 40.29 -8.46 -9.86
C VAL A 596 41.64 -8.60 -10.58
N LEU A 597 41.68 -9.13 -11.80
CA LEU A 597 42.90 -9.25 -12.61
C LEU A 597 43.27 -7.93 -13.32
N ALA A 598 42.30 -7.12 -13.73
CA ALA A 598 42.53 -5.81 -14.34
C ALA A 598 43.03 -4.76 -13.32
N GLY A 599 42.58 -4.81 -12.06
CA GLY A 599 43.07 -3.96 -10.97
C GLY A 599 44.48 -4.28 -10.45
N ARG A 600 45.20 -5.24 -11.07
CA ARG A 600 46.60 -5.57 -10.77
C ARG A 600 47.59 -5.13 -11.84
N PHE A 601 47.14 -4.38 -12.84
CA PHE A 601 48.00 -3.69 -13.80
C PHE A 601 47.71 -2.18 -13.74
N GLU A 602 48.14 -1.54 -12.64
CA GLU A 602 48.55 -0.13 -12.63
C GLU A 602 50.07 -0.04 -12.78
#